data_AF-A0A2E4FEQ9-F1
#
_entry.id   AF-A0A2E4FEQ9-F1
#
_cell.length_a   1.000
_cell.length_b   1.000
_cell.length_c   1.000
_cell.angle_alpha   90.00
_cell.angle_beta   90.00
_cell.angle_gamma   90.00
#
_symmetry.space_group_name_H-M   'P 1'
#
loop_
_entity.id
_entity.type
_entity.pdbx_description
1 polymer ?
#
loop_
_entity_poly.entity_id
_entity_poly.type
_entity_poly.pdbx_seq_one_letter_code
_entity_poly.pdbx_strand_id
1 'polypeptide(L)' 'MSGRKVATTIYITAEQDRQLKLLSQKTGLPMAQYIRDGIDHVLEENKAHLPRQIGLFGDEAGA' A
#
# COMPACT_ATOMS: atom_id res chain seq x y z
N MET A 1 5.12 -15.53 1.55
CA MET A 1 4.40 -15.57 2.84
C MET A 1 3.12 -14.76 2.66
N SER A 2 1.96 -15.42 2.59
CA SER A 2 0.68 -14.75 2.33
C SER A 2 0.30 -13.87 3.52
N GLY A 3 0.82 -12.65 3.53
CA GLY A 3 0.37 -11.61 4.45
C GLY A 3 -1.13 -11.39 4.23
N ARG A 4 -1.90 -11.53 5.31
CA ARG A 4 -3.34 -11.30 5.27
C ARG A 4 -3.57 -9.87 4.76
N LYS A 5 -4.30 -9.73 3.64
CA LYS A 5 -4.62 -8.40 3.08
C LYS A 5 -5.50 -7.66 4.08
N VAL A 6 -5.06 -6.49 4.54
CA VAL A 6 -5.87 -5.59 5.35
C VAL A 6 -6.58 -4.63 4.41
N ALA A 7 -7.90 -4.52 4.52
CA ALA A 7 -8.67 -3.50 3.82
C ALA A 7 -8.59 -2.20 4.62
N THR A 8 -8.07 -1.14 4.00
CA THR A 8 -7.89 0.16 4.65
C THR A 8 -8.46 1.26 3.77
N THR A 9 -9.24 2.17 4.37
CA THR A 9 -9.73 3.38 3.71
C THR A 9 -8.67 4.47 3.85
N ILE A 10 -8.24 5.06 2.73
CA ILE A 10 -7.28 6.16 2.69
C ILE A 10 -7.91 7.37 2.02
N TYR A 11 -7.50 8.57 2.43
CA TYR A 11 -7.86 9.80 1.75
C TYR A 11 -6.81 10.13 0.69
N ILE A 12 -7.28 10.44 -0.52
CA ILE A 12 -6.46 10.95 -1.62
C ILE A 12 -7.14 12.20 -2.19
N THR A 13 -6.37 13.00 -2.91
CA THR A 13 -6.92 14.16 -3.61
C THR A 13 -7.80 13.73 -4.78
N ALA A 14 -8.74 14.59 -5.19
CA ALA A 14 -9.59 14.34 -6.36
C ALA A 14 -8.76 14.15 -7.65
N GLU A 15 -7.62 14.84 -7.76
CA GLU A 15 -6.73 14.68 -8.91
C GLU A 15 -6.07 13.30 -8.95
N GLN A 16 -5.58 12.82 -7.80
CA GLN A 16 -5.02 11.47 -7.70
C GLN A 16 -6.06 10.40 -8.05
N ASP A 17 -7.31 10.53 -7.59
CA ASP A 17 -8.40 9.61 -7.98
C ASP A 17 -8.63 9.60 -9.50
N ARG A 18 -8.70 10.78 -10.13
CA ARG A 18 -8.85 10.88 -11.60
C ARG A 18 -7.70 10.21 -12.34
N GLN A 19 -6.47 10.47 -11.93
CA GLN A 19 -5.28 9.88 -12.56
C GLN A 19 -5.21 8.36 -12.39
N LEU A 20 -5.51 7.85 -11.19
CA LEU A 20 -5.55 6.41 -10.92
C LEU A 20 -6.63 5.69 -11.75
N LYS A 21 -7.82 6.31 -11.90
CA LYS A 21 -8.89 5.78 -12.76
C LYS A 21 -8.45 5.67 -14.22
N LEU A 22 -7.85 6.73 -14.76
CA LEU A 22 -7.32 6.73 -16.14
C LEU A 22 -6.22 5.69 -16.32
N LEU A 23 -5.29 5.58 -15.37
CA LEU A 23 -4.22 4.59 -15.40
C LEU A 23 -4.77 3.16 -15.35
N SER A 24 -5.72 2.90 -14.46
CA SER A 24 -6.38 1.61 -14.32
C SER A 24 -7.12 1.22 -15.61
N GLN A 25 -7.86 2.16 -16.23
CA GLN A 25 -8.52 1.92 -17.52
C GLN A 25 -7.55 1.60 -18.64
N LYS A 26 -6.42 2.33 -18.73
CA LYS A 26 -5.43 2.14 -19.80
C LYS A 26 -4.67 0.81 -19.69
N THR A 27 -4.46 0.33 -18.46
CA THR A 27 -3.60 -0.84 -18.18
C THR A 27 -4.37 -2.11 -17.87
N GLY A 28 -5.64 -1.98 -17.50
CA GLY A 28 -6.46 -3.09 -16.99
C GLY A 28 -6.13 -3.52 -15.56
N LEU A 29 -5.13 -2.91 -14.92
CA LEU A 29 -4.78 -3.23 -13.54
C LEU A 29 -5.66 -2.46 -12.55
N PRO A 30 -6.09 -3.07 -11.43
CA PRO A 30 -6.89 -2.37 -10.42
C PRO A 30 -6.15 -1.20 -9.77
N MET A 31 -6.84 -0.09 -9.47
CA MET A 31 -6.26 1.05 -8.73
C MET A 31 -5.58 0.64 -7.42
N ALA A 32 -6.14 -0.33 -6.70
CA ALA A 32 -5.58 -0.85 -5.46
C ALA A 32 -4.18 -1.47 -5.63
N GLN A 33 -3.83 -1.95 -6.83
CA GLN A 33 -2.49 -2.43 -7.12
C GLN A 33 -1.50 -1.26 -7.15
N TYR A 34 -1.80 -0.21 -7.92
CA TYR A 34 -0.96 0.99 -7.97
C TYR A 34 -0.79 1.68 -6.62
N ILE A 35 -1.85 1.72 -5.80
CA ILE A 35 -1.76 2.26 -4.44
C ILE A 35 -0.77 1.46 -3.61
N ARG A 36 -0.82 0.12 -3.67
CA ARG A 36 0.13 -0.74 -2.94
C ARG A 36 1.55 -0.58 -3.48
N ASP A 37 1.73 -0.59 -4.79
CA ASP A 37 3.04 -0.41 -5.42
C ASP A 37 3.67 0.93 -5.02
N GLY A 38 2.86 2.00 -4.93
CA GLY A 38 3.29 3.29 -4.41
C GLY A 38 3.68 3.26 -2.93
N ILE A 39 2.91 2.55 -2.09
CA ILE A 39 3.25 2.35 -0.67
C ILE A 39 4.57 1.58 -0.55
N ASP A 40 4.73 0.48 -1.28
CA ASP A 40 5.93 -0.36 -1.25
C ASP A 40 7.17 0.44 -1.69
N HIS A 41 7.02 1.26 -2.74
CA HIS A 41 8.08 2.15 -3.21
C HIS A 41 8.51 3.16 -2.13
N VAL A 42 7.57 3.85 -1.50
CA VAL A 42 7.87 4.81 -0.42
C VAL A 42 8.51 4.12 0.79
N LEU A 43 8.04 2.92 1.16
CA LEU A 43 8.61 2.15 2.26
C LEU A 43 10.04 1.70 1.95
N GLU A 44 10.32 1.28 0.71
CA GLU A 44 11.66 0.92 0.24
C GLU A 44 12.63 2.09 0.37
N GLU A 45 12.23 3.27 -0.11
CA GLU A 45 13.04 4.50 -0.04
C GLU A 45 13.34 4.92 1.39
N ASN A 46 12.40 4.68 2.31
CA ASN A 46 12.51 5.10 3.70
C ASN A 46 12.97 3.98 4.65
N LYS A 47 13.45 2.84 4.13
CA LYS A 47 13.90 1.70 4.95
C LYS A 47 14.89 2.05 6.05
N ALA A 48 15.77 3.03 5.81
CA ALA A 48 16.75 3.46 6.80
C ALA A 48 16.13 4.18 8.02
N HIS A 49 14.93 4.76 7.85
CA HIS A 49 14.17 5.42 8.90
C HIS A 49 13.20 4.48 9.61
N LEU A 50 12.92 3.32 9.01
CA LEU A 50 12.14 2.29 9.65
C LEU A 50 12.98 1.66 10.78
N PRO A 51 12.42 1.50 11.98
CA PRO A 51 13.09 0.76 13.05
C PRO A 51 13.60 -0.57 12.50
N ARG A 52 14.85 -0.95 12.80
CA ARG A 52 15.49 -2.20 12.36
C ARG A 52 14.73 -3.48 12.84
N GLN A 53 13.64 -3.29 13.57
CA GLN A 53 12.74 -4.30 14.11
C GLN A 53 11.33 -4.23 13.48
N ILE A 54 11.21 -4.07 12.16
CA ILE A 54 10.00 -4.54 11.44
C ILE A 54 10.19 -6.04 11.11
N GLY A 55 10.50 -6.80 12.16
CA GLY A 55 10.32 -8.25 12.23
C GLY A 55 9.30 -8.61 13.31
N LEU A 56 8.50 -7.65 13.77
CA LEU A 56 7.70 -7.75 15.00
C LEU A 56 6.26 -7.21 14.83
N PHE A 57 5.60 -7.55 13.72
CA PHE A 57 4.13 -7.65 13.74
C PHE A 57 3.74 -9.12 13.57
N GLY A 58 4.32 -9.94 14.43
CA GLY A 58 3.69 -11.15 14.93
C GLY A 58 3.01 -10.87 16.26
N ASP A 59 2.41 -9.68 16.42
CA ASP A 59 1.58 -9.40 17.59
C ASP A 59 0.26 -10.15 17.41
N GLU A 60 0.24 -11.29 18.09
CA GLU A 60 -0.93 -11.97 18.59
C GLU A 60 -1.84 -10.96 19.31
N ALA A 61 -2.88 -10.50 18.63
CA ALA A 61 -3.98 -9.79 19.28
C ALA A 61 -5.29 -10.16 18.58
N GLY A 62 -5.95 -11.18 19.12
CA GLY A 62 -7.28 -11.60 18.70
C GLY A 62 -7.58 -13.01 19.17
N ALA A 63 -8.01 -13.11 20.43
CA ALA A 63 -8.78 -14.23 20.95
C ALA A 63 -10.08 -14.45 20.13
#